data_AF-A0AAN4Z7S3-F1
#
_entry.id   AF-A0AAN4Z7S3-F1
#
_cell.length_a   1.000
_cell.length_b   1.000
_cell.length_c   1.000
_cell.angle_alpha   90.00
_cell.angle_beta   90.00
_cell.angle_gamma   90.00
#
_symmetry.space_group_name_H-M   'P 1'
#
loop_
_entity.id
_entity.type
_entity.pdbx_description
1 polymer ?
#
loop_
_entity_poly.entity_id
_entity_poly.type
_entity_poly.pdbx_seq_one_letter_code
_entity_poly.pdbx_strand_id
1 'polypeptide(L)'
;VQVPAEVTTYWCIIQRLSEAVIKRKHHITWLWNNVTKGHENLVHHMMLFHCDTGNQQEFQGNCNDPAKPPQAKACSKVIGAIAKGQSPTKYPIEAGIPMGGAGYNPYVMMELHWDNPAKREGLIDSSSFDMVLTPNLRPNDAAIIEIGVIYGDAISIPPHQADFELSGYCTADCTEKFPEEGINVFYSQLHAHLAIRKLSASLY
;
A
#
# COMPACT_ATOMS: atom_id res chain seq x y z
N VAL A 1 -16.50 10.00 3.27
CA VAL A 1 -16.02 9.99 4.66
C VAL A 1 -15.84 11.43 5.12
N GLN A 2 -16.30 11.77 6.33
CA GLN A 2 -16.00 13.08 6.90
C GLN A 2 -14.54 13.09 7.38
N VAL A 3 -13.74 14.01 6.87
CA VAL A 3 -12.32 14.12 7.25
C VAL A 3 -12.24 14.78 8.63
N PRO A 4 -11.53 14.18 9.61
CA PRO A 4 -11.33 14.81 10.91
C PRO A 4 -10.57 16.15 10.81
N ALA A 5 -10.90 17.08 11.71
CA ALA A 5 -10.20 18.35 11.85
C ALA A 5 -8.88 18.21 12.64
N GLU A 6 -8.09 17.20 12.28
CA GLU A 6 -6.78 16.91 12.86
C GLU A 6 -5.68 17.14 11.83
N VAL A 7 -4.47 17.49 12.27
CA VAL A 7 -3.34 17.77 11.37
C VAL A 7 -3.05 16.57 10.47
N THR A 8 -3.04 15.38 11.06
CA THR A 8 -2.72 14.13 10.36
C THR A 8 -3.75 13.08 10.76
N THR A 9 -4.35 12.43 9.78
CA THR A 9 -5.26 11.31 10.01
C THR A 9 -4.93 10.16 9.08
N TYR A 10 -4.79 8.97 9.64
CA TYR A 10 -4.76 7.70 8.91
C TYR A 10 -6.13 7.04 9.05
N TRP A 11 -6.81 6.84 7.94
CA TRP A 11 -8.15 6.28 7.89
C TRP A 11 -8.14 4.92 7.22
N CYS A 12 -8.61 3.92 7.95
CA CYS A 12 -8.60 2.52 7.53
C CYS A 12 -10.00 2.09 7.12
N ILE A 13 -10.09 1.43 5.96
CA ILE A 13 -11.32 0.84 5.44
C ILE A 13 -11.05 -0.63 5.11
N ILE A 14 -11.62 -1.54 5.89
CA ILE A 14 -11.56 -2.99 5.66
C ILE A 14 -12.85 -3.42 5.00
N GLN A 15 -12.75 -4.04 3.83
CA GLN A 15 -13.91 -4.48 3.06
C GLN A 15 -13.70 -5.87 2.49
N ARG A 16 -14.81 -6.59 2.40
CA ARG A 16 -14.85 -7.84 1.64
C ARG A 16 -14.90 -7.53 0.14
N LEU A 17 -14.09 -8.25 -0.64
CA LEU A 17 -14.16 -8.23 -2.09
C LEU A 17 -15.53 -8.72 -2.58
N SER A 18 -15.97 -8.24 -3.74
CA SER A 18 -17.24 -8.70 -4.32
C SER A 18 -17.18 -10.18 -4.72
N GLU A 19 -18.33 -10.85 -4.69
CA GLU A 19 -18.46 -12.26 -5.11
C GLU A 19 -17.98 -12.49 -6.56
N ALA A 20 -18.08 -11.48 -7.43
CA ALA A 20 -17.57 -11.56 -8.79
C ALA A 20 -16.04 -11.71 -8.85
N VAL A 21 -15.32 -11.05 -7.93
CA VAL A 21 -13.87 -11.12 -7.82
C VAL A 21 -13.44 -12.40 -7.11
N ILE A 22 -14.16 -12.82 -6.07
CA ILE A 22 -13.77 -13.98 -5.25
C ILE A 22 -13.88 -15.30 -6.02
N LYS A 23 -14.89 -15.45 -6.88
CA LYS A 23 -15.20 -16.73 -7.58
C LYS A 23 -14.08 -17.26 -8.48
N ARG A 24 -13.19 -16.40 -8.98
CA ARG A 24 -12.08 -16.81 -9.86
C ARG A 24 -10.88 -15.89 -9.71
N LYS A 25 -9.70 -16.39 -10.06
CA LYS A 25 -8.48 -15.58 -10.08
C LYS A 25 -8.57 -14.53 -11.19
N HIS A 26 -8.16 -13.32 -10.86
CA HIS A 26 -7.97 -12.21 -11.79
C HIS A 26 -6.55 -11.66 -11.65
N HIS A 27 -6.11 -10.92 -12.66
CA HIS A 27 -4.94 -10.05 -12.57
C HIS A 27 -5.37 -8.58 -12.56
N ILE A 28 -4.86 -7.82 -11.59
CA ILE A 28 -4.84 -6.37 -11.68
C ILE A 28 -3.76 -6.00 -12.71
N THR A 29 -4.16 -5.26 -13.74
CA THR A 29 -3.28 -4.85 -14.85
C THR A 29 -3.04 -3.35 -14.90
N TRP A 30 -3.90 -2.58 -14.23
CA TRP A 30 -3.80 -1.15 -14.10
C TRP A 30 -4.43 -0.72 -12.78
N LEU A 31 -3.77 0.15 -12.03
CA LEU A 31 -4.24 0.67 -10.74
C LEU A 31 -3.92 2.17 -10.63
N TRP A 32 -4.90 2.97 -10.18
CA TRP A 32 -4.75 4.41 -9.96
C TRP A 32 -5.61 4.89 -8.79
N ASN A 33 -5.33 6.11 -8.33
CA ASN A 33 -6.14 6.79 -7.33
C ASN A 33 -7.18 7.69 -8.02
N ASN A 34 -8.39 7.70 -7.48
CA ASN A 34 -9.42 8.64 -7.84
C ASN A 34 -9.61 9.58 -6.66
N VAL A 35 -8.86 10.68 -6.66
CA VAL A 35 -8.91 11.67 -5.58
C VAL A 35 -10.10 12.58 -5.77
N THR A 36 -10.85 12.82 -4.69
CA THR A 36 -11.96 13.77 -4.69
C THR A 36 -11.49 15.13 -5.19
N LYS A 37 -12.19 15.70 -6.18
CA LYS A 37 -11.82 16.99 -6.77
C LYS A 37 -11.70 18.06 -5.68
N GLY A 38 -10.56 18.76 -5.64
CA GLY A 38 -10.25 19.78 -4.63
C GLY A 38 -9.53 19.24 -3.39
N HIS A 39 -9.35 17.91 -3.28
CA HIS A 39 -8.62 17.25 -2.20
C HIS A 39 -7.22 16.77 -2.60
N GLU A 40 -6.70 17.19 -3.76
CA GLU A 40 -5.38 16.82 -4.27
C GLU A 40 -4.22 17.28 -3.36
N ASN A 41 -4.47 18.31 -2.54
CA ASN A 41 -3.54 18.77 -1.51
C ASN A 41 -3.87 18.27 -0.10
N LEU A 42 -4.98 17.55 0.07
CA LEU A 42 -5.42 16.97 1.34
C LEU A 42 -4.98 15.50 1.44
N VAL A 43 -5.20 14.72 0.37
CA VAL A 43 -4.79 13.31 0.29
C VAL A 43 -3.28 13.25 0.09
N HIS A 44 -2.55 12.82 1.12
CA HIS A 44 -1.10 12.74 1.08
C HIS A 44 -0.60 11.45 0.44
N HIS A 45 -1.18 10.30 0.83
CA HIS A 45 -1.00 9.02 0.14
C HIS A 45 -2.16 8.07 0.43
N MET A 46 -2.26 7.04 -0.41
CA MET A 46 -3.20 5.94 -0.28
C MET A 46 -2.46 4.61 -0.43
N MET A 47 -2.85 3.62 0.36
CA MET A 47 -2.33 2.26 0.28
C MET A 47 -3.47 1.26 0.27
N LEU A 48 -3.29 0.18 -0.48
CA LEU A 48 -4.21 -0.94 -0.56
C LEU A 48 -3.46 -2.21 -0.17
N PHE A 49 -3.99 -2.90 0.83
CA PHE A 49 -3.44 -4.10 1.41
C PHE A 49 -4.37 -5.29 1.20
N HIS A 50 -3.80 -6.44 0.88
CA HIS A 50 -4.47 -7.73 0.97
C HIS A 50 -4.29 -8.32 2.37
N CYS A 51 -5.35 -8.95 2.89
CA CYS A 51 -5.32 -9.60 4.19
C CYS A 51 -4.90 -11.07 4.09
N ASP A 52 -3.96 -11.49 4.93
CA ASP A 52 -3.42 -12.85 4.97
C ASP A 52 -4.36 -13.87 5.62
N THR A 53 -5.49 -13.42 6.17
CA THR A 53 -6.55 -14.27 6.72
C THR A 53 -7.93 -13.83 6.28
N GLY A 54 -8.82 -14.80 6.07
CA GLY A 54 -10.25 -14.57 5.83
C GLY A 54 -11.05 -14.29 7.12
N ASN A 55 -10.47 -14.48 8.30
CA ASN A 55 -11.08 -14.08 9.57
C ASN A 55 -10.90 -12.57 9.77
N GLN A 56 -11.71 -11.78 9.08
CA GLN A 56 -11.72 -10.32 9.14
C GLN A 56 -13.12 -9.80 9.43
N GLN A 57 -13.17 -8.59 9.99
CA GLN A 57 -14.39 -7.83 10.18
C GLN A 57 -14.27 -6.55 9.38
N GLU A 58 -15.34 -6.19 8.66
CA GLU A 58 -15.39 -4.90 8.00
C GLU A 58 -15.31 -3.76 9.01
N PHE A 59 -14.53 -2.75 8.66
CA PHE A 59 -14.21 -1.65 9.56
C PHE A 59 -14.03 -0.38 8.74
N GLN A 60 -14.43 0.75 9.31
CA GLN A 60 -14.16 2.05 8.74
C GLN A 60 -13.96 3.04 9.87
N GLY A 61 -12.74 3.58 10.00
CA GLY A 61 -12.39 4.42 11.13
C GLY A 61 -10.94 4.87 11.11
N ASN A 62 -10.52 5.55 12.17
CA ASN A 62 -9.11 5.88 12.36
C ASN A 62 -8.30 4.58 12.49
N CYS A 63 -7.15 4.49 11.81
CA CYS A 63 -6.29 3.31 11.83
C CYS A 63 -5.72 3.00 13.23
N ASN A 64 -5.65 4.01 14.11
CA ASN A 64 -5.17 3.93 15.48
C ASN A 64 -6.31 3.82 16.51
N ASP A 65 -7.56 3.70 16.06
CA ASP A 65 -8.71 3.53 16.94
C ASP A 65 -8.57 2.21 17.73
N PRO A 66 -8.69 2.21 19.07
CA PRO A 66 -8.73 0.98 19.87
C PRO A 66 -9.84 0.00 19.46
N ALA A 67 -10.90 0.49 18.83
CA ALA A 67 -11.98 -0.33 18.28
C ALA A 67 -11.62 -1.00 16.95
N LYS A 68 -10.48 -0.66 16.32
CA LYS A 68 -10.03 -1.34 15.10
C LYS A 68 -9.81 -2.82 15.41
N PRO A 69 -10.43 -3.75 14.66
CA PRO A 69 -10.33 -5.17 14.96
C PRO A 69 -8.86 -5.63 15.00
N PRO A 70 -8.41 -6.34 16.05
CA PRO A 70 -7.00 -6.74 16.18
C PRO A 70 -6.50 -7.58 15.00
N GLN A 71 -7.38 -8.37 14.38
CA GLN A 71 -7.10 -9.17 13.20
C GLN A 71 -6.75 -8.35 11.95
N ALA A 72 -7.07 -7.05 11.92
CA ALA A 72 -6.72 -6.15 10.83
C ALA A 72 -5.20 -6.04 10.62
N LYS A 73 -4.39 -6.38 11.63
CA LYS A 73 -2.93 -6.47 11.52
C LYS A 73 -2.45 -7.48 10.46
N ALA A 74 -3.30 -8.45 10.11
CA ALA A 74 -3.01 -9.40 9.03
C ALA A 74 -3.22 -8.79 7.63
N CYS A 75 -3.72 -7.56 7.52
CA CYS A 75 -3.81 -6.81 6.27
C CYS A 75 -2.54 -5.98 6.08
N SER A 76 -1.45 -6.65 5.75
CA SER A 76 -0.11 -6.06 5.62
C SER A 76 0.47 -6.17 4.22
N LYS A 77 -0.06 -7.06 3.36
CA LYS A 77 0.48 -7.30 2.03
C LYS A 77 0.09 -6.18 1.07
N VAL A 78 1.02 -5.28 0.75
CA VAL A 78 0.77 -4.19 -0.21
C VAL A 78 0.45 -4.77 -1.60
N ILE A 79 -0.69 -4.37 -2.15
CA ILE A 79 -1.12 -4.68 -3.52
C ILE A 79 -1.34 -3.43 -4.36
N GLY A 80 -1.27 -2.26 -3.74
CA GLY A 80 -1.23 -0.96 -4.41
C GLY A 80 -0.75 0.12 -3.44
N ALA A 81 0.12 0.99 -3.91
CA ALA A 81 0.56 2.16 -3.16
C ALA A 81 0.62 3.34 -4.14
N ILE A 82 -0.03 4.44 -3.78
CA ILE A 82 0.00 5.67 -4.57
C ILE A 82 0.29 6.85 -3.66
N ALA A 83 1.43 7.49 -3.91
CA ALA A 83 1.82 8.74 -3.27
C ALA A 83 1.47 9.95 -4.14
N LYS A 84 1.45 11.15 -3.52
CA LYS A 84 1.25 12.40 -4.25
C LYS A 84 2.21 12.53 -5.44
N GLY A 85 1.65 12.81 -6.62
CA GLY A 85 2.41 12.99 -7.87
C GLY A 85 2.77 11.70 -8.62
N GLN A 86 2.41 10.53 -8.09
CA GLN A 86 2.62 9.27 -8.80
C GLN A 86 1.62 9.09 -9.95
N SER A 87 2.13 8.63 -11.08
CA SER A 87 1.29 8.26 -12.23
C SER A 87 0.60 6.91 -12.00
N PRO A 88 -0.53 6.64 -12.68
CA PRO A 88 -1.16 5.33 -12.66
C PRO A 88 -0.18 4.17 -12.90
N THR A 89 -0.26 3.12 -12.08
CA THR A 89 0.61 1.94 -12.17
C THR A 89 0.06 0.98 -13.21
N LYS A 90 0.69 0.91 -14.38
CA LYS A 90 0.40 -0.07 -15.43
C LYS A 90 1.36 -1.24 -15.32
N TYR A 91 0.81 -2.45 -15.18
CA TYR A 91 1.62 -3.67 -15.13
C TYR A 91 1.99 -4.12 -16.56
N PRO A 92 3.18 -4.71 -16.75
CA PRO A 92 3.66 -5.15 -18.06
C PRO A 92 2.89 -6.40 -18.55
N ILE A 93 2.88 -6.68 -19.86
CA ILE A 93 2.03 -7.76 -20.43
C ILE A 93 2.38 -9.16 -19.88
N GLU A 94 3.59 -9.29 -19.34
CA GLU A 94 4.16 -10.49 -18.75
C GLU A 94 3.58 -10.81 -17.35
N ALA A 95 3.04 -9.82 -16.62
CA ALA A 95 2.62 -10.01 -15.22
C ALA A 95 1.45 -9.14 -14.77
N GLY A 96 0.70 -9.59 -13.75
CA GLY A 96 -0.30 -8.78 -13.05
C GLY A 96 -0.50 -9.24 -11.60
N ILE A 97 -0.97 -8.36 -10.71
CA ILE A 97 -1.15 -8.72 -9.30
C ILE A 97 -2.33 -9.68 -9.17
N PRO A 98 -2.16 -10.86 -8.57
CA PRO A 98 -3.25 -11.83 -8.42
C PRO A 98 -4.29 -11.35 -7.40
N MET A 99 -5.56 -11.47 -7.75
CA MET A 99 -6.70 -11.16 -6.88
C MET A 99 -7.84 -12.16 -7.07
N GLY A 100 -8.39 -12.69 -5.97
CA GLY A 100 -9.50 -13.63 -5.98
C GLY A 100 -9.12 -15.06 -6.37
N GLY A 101 -10.11 -15.94 -6.46
CA GLY A 101 -9.94 -17.36 -6.76
C GLY A 101 -9.90 -18.26 -5.51
N ALA A 102 -9.81 -19.57 -5.75
CA ALA A 102 -9.75 -20.57 -4.69
C ALA A 102 -8.52 -20.33 -3.79
N GLY A 103 -8.73 -20.30 -2.47
CA GLY A 103 -7.66 -20.06 -1.49
C GLY A 103 -7.27 -18.58 -1.31
N TYR A 104 -7.86 -17.65 -2.06
CA TYR A 104 -7.60 -16.22 -1.88
C TYR A 104 -8.46 -15.66 -0.74
N ASN A 105 -7.82 -15.02 0.24
CA ASN A 105 -8.57 -14.37 1.32
C ASN A 105 -9.36 -13.17 0.78
N PRO A 106 -10.66 -13.08 1.08
CA PRO A 106 -11.57 -12.17 0.39
C PRO A 106 -11.60 -10.76 0.99
N TYR A 107 -10.59 -10.35 1.75
CA TYR A 107 -10.58 -9.06 2.43
C TYR A 107 -9.38 -8.22 1.99
N VAL A 108 -9.65 -6.93 1.84
CA VAL A 108 -8.65 -5.90 1.60
C VAL A 108 -8.82 -4.79 2.61
N MET A 109 -7.73 -4.09 2.91
CA MET A 109 -7.73 -2.88 3.71
C MET A 109 -7.18 -1.73 2.86
N MET A 110 -7.93 -0.63 2.76
CA MET A 110 -7.41 0.63 2.25
C MET A 110 -7.02 1.51 3.41
N GLU A 111 -5.81 2.06 3.37
CA GLU A 111 -5.36 3.13 4.26
C GLU A 111 -5.27 4.44 3.47
N LEU A 112 -5.89 5.48 4.00
CA LEU A 112 -5.92 6.82 3.43
C LEU A 112 -5.33 7.80 4.44
N HIS A 113 -4.25 8.47 4.04
CA HIS A 113 -3.60 9.48 4.86
C HIS A 113 -3.98 10.87 4.38
N TRP A 114 -4.68 11.62 5.24
CA TRP A 114 -4.92 13.04 5.05
C TRP A 114 -3.91 13.90 5.84
N ASP A 115 -3.37 14.90 5.16
CA ASP A 115 -2.61 16.00 5.75
C ASP A 115 -3.49 17.26 5.73
N ASN A 116 -4.06 17.62 6.88
CA ASN A 116 -4.98 18.74 7.07
C ASN A 116 -4.39 19.75 8.07
N PRO A 117 -3.27 20.43 7.74
CA PRO A 117 -2.54 21.30 8.68
C PRO A 117 -3.38 22.46 9.20
N ALA A 118 -4.34 22.94 8.41
CA ALA A 118 -5.27 24.00 8.79
C ALA A 118 -6.48 23.52 9.61
N LYS A 119 -6.57 22.21 9.91
CA LYS A 119 -7.67 21.60 10.67
C LYS A 119 -9.06 22.00 10.16
N ARG A 120 -9.22 22.02 8.84
CA ARG A 120 -10.48 22.40 8.20
C ARG A 120 -11.57 21.40 8.56
N GLU A 121 -12.73 21.92 8.93
CA GLU A 121 -13.95 21.14 9.21
C GLU A 121 -14.85 21.02 7.98
N GLY A 122 -15.83 20.12 8.04
CA GLY A 122 -16.86 19.96 6.99
C GLY A 122 -16.37 19.37 5.67
N LEU A 123 -15.12 18.90 5.60
CA LEU A 123 -14.56 18.24 4.43
C LEU A 123 -15.15 16.83 4.28
N ILE A 124 -15.68 16.52 3.10
CA ILE A 124 -16.21 15.20 2.74
C ILE A 124 -15.36 14.63 1.62
N ASP A 125 -14.62 13.57 1.91
CA ASP A 125 -13.75 12.90 0.95
C ASP A 125 -14.33 11.55 0.55
N SER A 126 -14.34 11.27 -0.75
CA SER A 126 -14.72 9.98 -1.35
C SER A 126 -13.59 9.43 -2.22
N SER A 127 -12.33 9.69 -1.84
CA SER A 127 -11.19 9.23 -2.63
C SER A 127 -11.09 7.70 -2.59
N SER A 128 -10.75 7.09 -3.72
CA SER A 128 -10.71 5.62 -3.87
C SER A 128 -9.50 5.15 -4.68
N PHE A 129 -9.29 3.84 -4.67
CA PHE A 129 -8.55 3.16 -5.72
C PHE A 129 -9.50 2.70 -6.81
N ASP A 130 -9.09 2.92 -8.05
CA ASP A 130 -9.70 2.29 -9.21
C ASP A 130 -8.68 1.32 -9.83
N MET A 131 -9.16 0.21 -10.37
CA MET A 131 -8.30 -0.81 -10.96
C MET A 131 -8.98 -1.55 -12.10
N VAL A 132 -8.18 -2.01 -13.07
CA VAL A 132 -8.61 -2.89 -14.15
C VAL A 132 -8.24 -4.34 -13.80
N LEU A 133 -9.28 -5.16 -13.63
CA LEU A 133 -9.17 -6.59 -13.42
C LEU A 133 -9.43 -7.33 -14.73
N THR A 134 -8.60 -8.33 -15.03
CA THR A 134 -8.83 -9.25 -16.16
C THR A 134 -8.85 -10.70 -15.67
N PRO A 135 -9.79 -11.54 -16.15
CA PRO A 135 -9.74 -12.98 -15.94
C PRO A 135 -8.78 -13.68 -16.92
N ASN A 136 -8.36 -13.01 -17.99
CA ASN A 136 -7.33 -13.50 -18.90
C ASN A 136 -5.97 -13.28 -18.24
N LEU A 137 -5.52 -14.29 -17.50
CA LEU A 137 -4.29 -14.24 -16.73
C LEU A 137 -3.09 -14.05 -17.65
N ARG A 138 -2.20 -13.15 -17.25
CA ARG A 138 -0.86 -13.00 -17.83
C ARG A 138 0.03 -14.17 -17.42
N PRO A 139 1.17 -14.39 -18.09
CA PRO A 139 2.03 -15.54 -17.81
C PRO A 139 2.51 -15.62 -16.36
N ASN A 140 2.71 -14.49 -15.68
CA ASN A 140 3.25 -14.44 -14.32
C ASN A 140 2.34 -13.70 -13.35
N ASP A 141 2.40 -14.08 -12.07
CA ASP A 141 1.88 -13.27 -10.97
C ASP A 141 2.93 -12.21 -10.60
N ALA A 142 2.50 -10.95 -10.55
CA ALA A 142 3.32 -9.89 -9.97
C ALA A 142 3.19 -9.89 -8.44
N ALA A 143 4.22 -9.37 -7.77
CA ALA A 143 4.23 -9.10 -6.34
C ALA A 143 4.92 -7.76 -6.06
N ILE A 144 4.73 -7.25 -4.85
CA ILE A 144 5.42 -6.07 -4.33
C ILE A 144 6.31 -6.55 -3.19
N ILE A 145 7.57 -6.10 -3.19
CA ILE A 145 8.53 -6.35 -2.11
C ILE A 145 8.90 -4.98 -1.54
N GLU A 146 8.72 -4.82 -0.24
CA GLU A 146 9.18 -3.65 0.50
C GLU A 146 10.55 -3.95 1.11
N ILE A 147 11.56 -3.15 0.74
CA ILE A 147 12.94 -3.30 1.24
C ILE A 147 13.38 -1.95 1.80
N GLY A 148 13.95 -1.96 2.99
CA GLY A 148 14.43 -0.77 3.66
C GLY A 148 14.63 -0.98 5.14
N VAL A 149 14.58 0.12 5.89
CA VAL A 149 14.64 0.12 7.35
C VAL A 149 13.24 -0.09 7.94
N ILE A 150 13.14 -0.83 9.04
CA ILE A 150 11.87 -1.12 9.72
C ILE A 150 11.37 0.13 10.45
N TYR A 151 10.06 0.37 10.46
CA TYR A 151 9.45 1.41 11.29
C TYR A 151 9.64 1.11 12.78
N GLY A 152 10.38 1.95 13.48
CA GLY A 152 10.52 1.85 14.92
C GLY A 152 11.59 2.76 15.47
N ASP A 153 11.55 3.00 16.78
CA ASP A 153 12.44 3.93 17.49
C ASP A 153 13.92 3.51 17.41
N ALA A 154 14.20 2.25 17.06
CA ALA A 154 15.55 1.76 16.81
C ALA A 154 16.22 2.41 15.57
N ILE A 155 15.43 2.97 14.66
CA ILE A 155 15.92 3.66 13.47
C ILE A 155 15.72 5.17 13.67
N SER A 156 16.79 5.88 14.03
CA SER A 156 16.74 7.31 14.32
C SER A 156 17.86 8.07 13.61
N ILE A 157 17.56 9.32 13.25
CA ILE A 157 18.53 10.26 12.69
C ILE A 157 18.86 11.26 13.80
N PRO A 158 20.13 11.33 14.26
CA PRO A 158 20.50 12.33 15.25
C PRO A 158 20.24 13.77 14.75
N PRO A 159 19.92 14.72 15.64
CA PRO A 159 19.74 16.10 15.23
C PRO A 159 21.06 16.71 14.71
N HIS A 160 20.93 17.72 13.85
CA HIS A 160 22.05 18.50 13.30
C HIS A 160 23.09 17.71 12.48
N GLN A 161 22.75 16.52 11.98
CA GLN A 161 23.62 15.82 11.03
C GLN A 161 23.54 16.47 9.66
N ALA A 162 24.70 16.76 9.05
CA ALA A 162 24.78 17.26 7.69
C ALA A 162 24.54 16.16 6.64
N ASP A 163 25.01 14.95 6.94
CA ASP A 163 24.79 13.72 6.17
C ASP A 163 24.74 12.55 7.17
N PHE A 164 23.78 11.65 7.01
CA PHE A 164 23.60 10.48 7.87
C PHE A 164 22.96 9.35 7.07
N GLU A 165 23.64 8.21 7.02
CA GLU A 165 23.20 7.05 6.25
C GLU A 165 22.34 6.11 7.09
N LEU A 166 21.22 5.67 6.51
CA LEU A 166 20.38 4.61 7.03
C LEU A 166 20.28 3.51 5.98
N SER A 167 20.62 2.27 6.37
CA SER A 167 20.69 1.15 5.44
C SER A 167 19.89 -0.03 5.99
N GLY A 168 19.07 -0.61 5.12
CA GLY A 168 18.31 -1.84 5.37
C GLY A 168 18.62 -2.88 4.31
N TYR A 169 18.49 -4.16 4.65
CA TYR A 169 18.99 -5.27 3.82
C TYR A 169 17.95 -6.39 3.71
N CYS A 170 17.84 -7.00 2.53
CA CYS A 170 17.30 -8.35 2.36
C CYS A 170 18.50 -9.28 2.20
N THR A 171 18.83 -10.01 3.27
CA THR A 171 19.98 -10.91 3.33
C THR A 171 19.80 -12.15 2.46
N ALA A 172 20.84 -12.99 2.34
CA ALA A 172 20.75 -14.27 1.62
C ALA A 172 19.56 -15.12 2.11
N ASP A 173 19.40 -15.27 3.43
CA ASP A 173 18.26 -15.95 4.08
C ASP A 173 16.88 -15.39 3.68
N CYS A 174 16.81 -14.11 3.30
CA CYS A 174 15.61 -13.47 2.78
C CYS A 174 15.38 -13.88 1.31
N THR A 175 16.41 -13.81 0.47
CA THR A 175 16.34 -14.17 -0.95
C THR A 175 16.22 -15.67 -1.21
N GLU A 176 16.64 -16.55 -0.29
CA GLU A 176 16.45 -18.00 -0.36
C GLU A 176 14.97 -18.43 -0.44
N LYS A 177 14.05 -17.52 -0.10
CA LYS A 177 12.60 -17.75 -0.20
C LYS A 177 12.03 -17.43 -1.59
N PHE A 178 12.85 -16.93 -2.50
CA PHE A 178 12.44 -16.66 -3.88
C PHE A 178 12.44 -17.96 -4.72
N PRO A 179 11.74 -17.98 -5.86
CA PRO A 179 11.81 -19.09 -6.80
C PRO A 179 13.25 -19.39 -7.23
N GLU A 180 13.55 -20.65 -7.56
CA GLU A 180 14.89 -21.08 -7.98
C GLU A 180 15.35 -20.34 -9.25
N GLU A 181 14.41 -20.00 -10.14
CA GLU A 181 14.64 -19.21 -11.35
C GLU A 181 14.84 -17.70 -11.08
N GLY A 182 14.70 -17.26 -9.83
CA GLY A 182 14.79 -15.87 -9.41
C GLY A 182 13.53 -15.05 -9.68
N ILE A 183 13.69 -13.73 -9.67
CA ILE A 183 12.61 -12.76 -9.90
C ILE A 183 13.04 -11.68 -10.90
N ASN A 184 12.07 -11.09 -11.60
CA ASN A 184 12.30 -9.96 -12.50
C ASN A 184 11.72 -8.68 -11.90
N VAL A 185 12.58 -7.70 -11.60
CA VAL A 185 12.17 -6.39 -11.09
C VAL A 185 11.91 -5.45 -12.27
N PHE A 186 10.66 -5.05 -12.48
CA PHE A 186 10.24 -4.20 -13.60
C PHE A 186 9.80 -2.80 -13.17
N TYR A 187 9.67 -2.55 -11.87
CA TYR A 187 9.25 -1.26 -11.32
C TYR A 187 9.87 -1.06 -9.93
N SER A 188 10.22 0.18 -9.60
CA SER A 188 10.68 0.57 -8.27
C SER A 188 10.05 1.90 -7.88
N GLN A 189 9.62 1.99 -6.62
CA GLN A 189 9.11 3.20 -6.01
C GLN A 189 9.90 3.47 -4.73
N LEU A 190 10.59 4.61 -4.70
CA LEU A 190 11.32 5.06 -3.52
C LEU A 190 10.38 5.87 -2.63
N HIS A 191 10.45 5.63 -1.31
CA HIS A 191 9.60 6.30 -0.33
C HIS A 191 10.42 6.80 0.85
N ALA A 192 10.22 8.06 1.23
CA ALA A 192 10.80 8.66 2.44
C ALA A 192 10.00 9.88 2.91
N HIS A 193 10.27 10.28 4.15
CA HIS A 193 9.78 11.53 4.74
C HIS A 193 10.76 12.70 4.54
N LEU A 194 10.41 13.87 5.09
CA LEU A 194 11.03 15.17 4.80
C LEU A 194 12.52 15.30 5.13
N ALA A 195 13.09 14.46 5.99
CA ALA A 195 14.51 14.53 6.36
C ALA A 195 15.43 13.91 5.32
N ILE A 196 14.95 12.98 4.51
CA ILE A 196 15.78 12.24 3.56
C ILE A 196 16.05 13.08 2.32
N ARG A 197 17.27 12.96 1.77
CA ARG A 197 17.71 13.69 0.57
C ARG A 197 18.10 12.77 -0.59
N LYS A 198 18.52 11.55 -0.29
CA LYS A 198 18.95 10.55 -1.28
C LYS A 198 18.39 9.19 -0.88
N LEU A 199 17.90 8.46 -1.87
CA LEU A 199 17.48 7.07 -1.73
C LEU A 199 18.03 6.28 -2.91
N SER A 200 18.50 5.07 -2.63
CA SER A 200 18.97 4.13 -3.63
C SER A 200 18.71 2.71 -3.15
N ALA A 201 18.46 1.83 -4.09
CA ALA A 201 18.45 0.38 -3.87
C ALA A 201 19.43 -0.24 -4.88
N SER A 202 20.25 -1.16 -4.40
CA SER A 202 21.24 -1.87 -5.21
C SER A 202 21.20 -3.36 -4.90
N LEU A 203 21.33 -4.18 -5.95
CA LEU A 203 21.66 -5.59 -5.80
C LEU A 203 23.16 -5.71 -5.52
N TYR A 204 23.55 -6.52 -4.55
CA TYR A 204 24.93 -6.74 -4.14
C TYR A 204 25.30 -8.23 -4.19
#